data_AF-A0A5B6ZT80-F1
#
_entry.id   AF-A0A5B6ZT80-F1
#
_cell.length_a   1.000
_cell.length_b   1.000
_cell.length_c   1.000
_cell.angle_alpha   90.00
_cell.angle_beta   90.00
_cell.angle_gamma   90.00
#
_symmetry.space_group_name_H-M   'P 1'
#
loop_
_entity.id
_entity.type
_entity.pdbx_description
1 polymer ?
#
loop_
_entity_poly.entity_id
_entity_poly.type
_entity_poly.pdbx_seq_one_letter_code
_entity_poly.pdbx_strand_id
1 'polypeptide(L)'
;MGVPSFYRWLSNKYPNVVVNALEEREELIDTSLPNPNGMEFDNLYLDMNGIIHPCFHPDDNLFPPTTFEAVFNNICEYIDRLFSIVRPRKLLYMAIDGVAPRAKMNQQRARRFRTSKDNETAEAEEQRLRNQFEMEGKQVLPKQESEVSDSNIITPGTEFMYRLSKKLQSYIRRRIKNDAGWKDVKVILSDANVPGEGEHKIMSFIRQQRTFPEYNPNTRHCLYGLDADLIMLALATHEVHFSILRENVFVQDQKPSCETALESSLHEAETSSAKSRGWFKQVDTVKQNGSFIKKPCQDALPSSESTPETCLHETESSSSKSRGSFNLSKKPYQFLHVWILREYLEIDIEISDPPEKFEVDFERIVDDFIFICFFAGNDFLPHMPTLEIHEGAIDLLIHVYKEEFKNLGGYIVDMQRVDDKNGGYIKLKRVEKFILSIGTYEDKIFKKRSELQERKLRRILSEHADAKDDEEEGLGSELEHSTRNGISALHIGESLFSVNSATMSVGNCTSSGRRQTSIADDSEILKNTKELKEKLKDHIR
;
A
#
# COMPACT_ATOMS: atom_id res chain seq x y z
N MET A 1 8.50 -3.72 -5.88
CA MET A 1 8.12 -2.39 -5.35
C MET A 1 6.90 -2.55 -4.47
N GLY A 2 6.82 -1.84 -3.34
CA GLY A 2 5.57 -1.67 -2.61
C GLY A 2 4.89 -0.37 -3.04
N VAL A 3 3.56 -0.39 -3.16
CA VAL A 3 2.74 0.82 -3.35
C VAL A 3 3.10 1.95 -2.38
N PRO A 4 3.34 1.69 -1.06
CA PRO A 4 3.79 2.73 -0.14
C PRO A 4 5.19 3.27 -0.46
N SER A 5 6.09 2.46 -1.00
CA SER A 5 7.50 2.83 -1.20
C SER A 5 7.66 3.87 -2.31
N PHE A 6 7.04 3.65 -3.47
CA PHE A 6 7.13 4.61 -4.58
C PHE A 6 6.38 5.91 -4.24
N TYR A 7 5.19 5.81 -3.64
CA TYR A 7 4.46 6.99 -3.19
C TYR A 7 5.25 7.79 -2.15
N ARG A 8 5.83 7.14 -1.12
CA ARG A 8 6.59 7.82 -0.06
C ARG A 8 7.85 8.49 -0.61
N TRP A 9 8.54 7.88 -1.57
CA TRP A 9 9.64 8.53 -2.30
C TRP A 9 9.15 9.79 -3.02
N LEU A 10 8.09 9.66 -3.81
CA LEU A 10 7.53 10.74 -4.64
C LEU A 10 6.99 11.90 -3.80
N SER A 11 6.23 11.63 -2.72
CA SER A 11 5.70 12.66 -1.83
C SER A 11 6.78 13.37 -1.02
N ASN A 12 7.90 12.70 -0.73
CA ASN A 12 9.03 13.30 -0.04
C ASN A 12 9.89 14.16 -0.97
N LYS A 13 10.09 13.72 -2.23
CA LYS A 13 10.89 14.47 -3.22
C LYS A 13 10.12 15.65 -3.82
N TYR A 14 8.82 15.49 -4.05
CA TYR A 14 7.96 16.46 -4.74
C TYR A 14 6.73 16.82 -3.88
N PRO A 15 6.88 17.49 -2.71
CA PRO A 15 5.80 17.64 -1.74
C PRO A 15 4.56 18.36 -2.28
N ASN A 16 4.72 19.33 -3.19
CA ASN A 16 3.61 20.13 -3.71
C ASN A 16 2.68 19.36 -4.67
N VAL A 17 3.03 18.13 -5.09
CA VAL A 17 2.13 17.31 -5.91
C VAL A 17 0.96 16.75 -5.09
N VAL A 18 1.06 16.76 -3.75
CA VAL A 18 0.05 16.21 -2.84
C VAL A 18 -0.72 17.34 -2.15
N VAL A 19 -2.05 17.31 -2.27
CA VAL A 19 -2.95 18.28 -1.63
C VAL A 19 -4.05 17.52 -0.87
N ASN A 20 -4.32 17.89 0.38
CA ASN A 20 -5.41 17.28 1.14
C ASN A 20 -6.77 17.63 0.51
N ALA A 21 -7.65 16.65 0.37
CA ALA A 21 -9.00 16.86 -0.13
C ALA A 21 -9.89 17.46 0.97
N LEU A 22 -10.69 18.46 0.60
CA LEU A 22 -11.72 19.06 1.43
C LEU A 22 -13.00 18.24 1.32
N GLU A 23 -13.41 17.66 2.46
CA GLU A 23 -14.66 16.94 2.63
C GLU A 23 -15.66 17.82 3.39
N GLU A 24 -16.77 18.18 2.75
CA GLU A 24 -17.93 18.76 3.44
C GLU A 24 -18.52 17.72 4.42
N ARG A 25 -18.98 18.18 5.59
CA ARG A 25 -19.41 17.32 6.71
C ARG A 25 -20.88 17.47 7.08
N GLU A 26 -21.66 18.13 6.22
CA GLU A 26 -23.09 18.36 6.43
C GLU A 26 -23.91 17.10 6.11
N GLU A 27 -25.08 16.94 6.72
CA GLU A 27 -25.94 15.75 6.53
C GLU A 27 -26.55 15.67 5.12
N LEU A 28 -26.60 16.81 4.39
CA LEU A 28 -27.19 16.95 3.06
C LEU A 28 -26.26 17.76 2.15
N ILE A 29 -25.27 17.08 1.56
CA ILE A 29 -24.32 17.69 0.62
C ILE A 29 -24.97 17.81 -0.76
N ASP A 30 -25.20 19.03 -1.24
CA ASP A 30 -25.60 19.28 -2.63
C ASP A 30 -24.39 19.22 -3.57
N THR A 31 -24.21 18.06 -4.20
CA THR A 31 -23.10 17.81 -5.13
C THR A 31 -23.23 18.56 -6.46
N SER A 32 -24.37 19.21 -6.74
CA SER A 32 -24.52 20.09 -7.90
C SER A 32 -23.81 21.44 -7.73
N LEU A 33 -23.55 21.87 -6.49
CA LEU A 33 -22.80 23.09 -6.18
C LEU A 33 -21.32 22.99 -6.58
N PRO A 34 -20.63 24.13 -6.79
CA PRO A 34 -19.19 24.16 -7.10
C PRO A 34 -18.36 23.34 -6.12
N ASN A 35 -17.26 22.75 -6.59
CA ASN A 35 -16.43 21.87 -5.77
C ASN A 35 -15.65 22.68 -4.71
N PRO A 36 -15.78 22.34 -3.40
CA PRO A 36 -15.09 23.05 -2.31
C PRO A 36 -13.56 23.00 -2.41
N ASN A 37 -12.99 22.05 -3.16
CA ASN A 37 -11.56 21.94 -3.40
C ASN A 37 -11.00 23.04 -4.34
N GLY A 38 -11.83 23.98 -4.82
CA GLY A 38 -11.43 25.03 -5.74
C GLY A 38 -11.14 24.55 -7.17
N MET A 39 -11.39 23.27 -7.45
CA MET A 39 -11.16 22.64 -8.74
C MET A 39 -12.36 21.76 -9.14
N GLU A 40 -12.93 22.05 -10.29
CA GLU A 40 -13.90 21.18 -10.94
C GLU A 40 -13.21 20.04 -11.70
N PHE A 41 -13.85 18.87 -11.72
CA PHE A 41 -13.43 17.69 -12.48
C PHE A 41 -14.50 17.31 -13.51
N ASP A 42 -14.08 16.98 -14.74
CA ASP A 42 -15.00 16.50 -15.76
C ASP A 42 -15.35 15.02 -15.53
N ASN A 43 -14.31 14.21 -15.33
CA ASN A 43 -14.40 12.76 -15.37
C ASN A 43 -13.81 12.15 -14.09
N LEU A 44 -14.63 11.38 -13.36
CA LEU A 44 -14.19 10.53 -12.25
C LEU A 44 -14.08 9.08 -12.74
N TYR A 45 -12.93 8.46 -12.51
CA TYR A 45 -12.67 7.05 -12.78
C TYR A 45 -12.46 6.34 -11.45
N LEU A 46 -13.19 5.24 -11.20
CA LEU A 46 -13.06 4.43 -10.00
C LEU A 46 -12.48 3.07 -10.39
N ASP A 47 -11.27 2.77 -9.93
CA ASP A 47 -10.90 1.36 -9.75
C ASP A 47 -11.72 0.81 -8.57
N MET A 48 -12.68 -0.06 -8.90
CA MET A 48 -13.57 -0.63 -7.92
C MET A 48 -12.86 -1.65 -7.03
N ASN A 49 -11.74 -2.24 -7.44
CA ASN A 49 -11.04 -3.21 -6.60
C ASN A 49 -10.39 -2.53 -5.38
N GLY A 50 -9.85 -1.32 -5.55
CA GLY A 50 -9.45 -0.42 -4.46
C GLY A 50 -10.59 0.06 -3.54
N ILE A 51 -11.86 -0.22 -3.86
CA ILE A 51 -13.05 0.06 -3.00
C ILE A 51 -13.58 -1.23 -2.37
N ILE A 52 -13.68 -2.31 -3.16
CA ILE A 52 -14.25 -3.60 -2.73
C ILE A 52 -13.41 -4.21 -1.60
N HIS A 53 -12.07 -4.18 -1.70
CA HIS A 53 -11.20 -4.78 -0.69
C HIS A 53 -11.34 -4.12 0.70
N PRO A 54 -11.24 -2.78 0.87
CA PRO A 54 -11.52 -2.12 2.14
C PRO A 54 -12.96 -2.34 2.67
N CYS A 55 -13.96 -2.44 1.78
CA CYS A 55 -15.33 -2.75 2.19
C CYS A 55 -15.53 -4.20 2.64
N PHE A 56 -14.63 -5.11 2.27
CA PHE A 56 -14.62 -6.52 2.69
C PHE A 56 -13.96 -6.70 4.06
N HIS A 57 -12.80 -6.05 4.24
CA HIS A 57 -11.97 -6.16 5.44
C HIS A 57 -11.56 -4.75 5.92
N PRO A 58 -12.48 -3.99 6.53
CA PRO A 58 -12.17 -2.67 7.09
C PRO A 58 -11.23 -2.80 8.29
N ASP A 59 -9.97 -2.35 8.13
CA ASP A 59 -8.87 -2.48 9.11
C ASP A 59 -9.25 -2.05 10.55
N ASP A 60 -10.07 -0.99 10.65
CA ASP A 60 -10.36 -0.29 11.90
C ASP A 60 -11.69 -0.69 12.57
N ASN A 61 -12.51 -1.54 11.92
CA ASN A 61 -13.84 -1.87 12.42
C ASN A 61 -13.83 -3.08 13.36
N LEU A 62 -14.28 -2.87 14.60
CA LEU A 62 -14.53 -3.93 15.59
C LEU A 62 -15.57 -4.96 15.12
N PHE A 63 -16.43 -4.59 14.17
CA PHE A 63 -17.46 -5.44 13.58
C PHE A 63 -17.34 -5.37 12.05
N PRO A 64 -16.54 -6.25 11.42
CA PRO A 64 -16.52 -6.36 9.96
C PRO A 64 -17.89 -6.83 9.45
N PRO A 65 -18.26 -6.52 8.19
CA PRO A 65 -19.47 -7.06 7.61
C PRO A 65 -19.42 -8.59 7.58
N THR A 66 -20.58 -9.24 7.69
CA THR A 66 -20.70 -10.72 7.68
C THR A 66 -21.50 -11.26 6.50
N THR A 67 -22.16 -10.38 5.74
CA THR A 67 -23.04 -10.74 4.62
C THR A 67 -22.71 -9.92 3.37
N PHE A 68 -23.04 -10.46 2.19
CA PHE A 68 -22.82 -9.75 0.92
C PHE A 68 -23.59 -8.42 0.85
N GLU A 69 -24.83 -8.36 1.35
CA GLU A 69 -25.62 -7.11 1.32
C GLU A 69 -25.04 -6.00 2.20
N ALA A 70 -24.38 -6.34 3.32
CA ALA A 70 -23.67 -5.36 4.14
C ALA A 70 -22.48 -4.77 3.37
N VAL A 71 -21.61 -5.61 2.79
CA VAL A 71 -20.51 -5.18 1.92
C VAL A 71 -21.01 -4.31 0.77
N PHE A 72 -22.10 -4.72 0.12
CA PHE A 72 -22.68 -3.97 -1.01
C PHE A 72 -23.20 -2.58 -0.62
N ASN A 73 -23.73 -2.42 0.60
CA ASN A 73 -24.14 -1.10 1.10
C ASN A 73 -22.90 -0.24 1.41
N ASN A 74 -21.88 -0.81 2.06
CA ASN A 74 -20.61 -0.12 2.34
C ASN A 74 -19.96 0.38 1.03
N ILE A 75 -19.94 -0.43 -0.03
CA ILE A 75 -19.43 -0.03 -1.36
C ILE A 75 -20.24 1.15 -1.93
N CYS A 76 -21.57 1.15 -1.79
CA CYS A 76 -22.42 2.26 -2.24
C CYS A 76 -22.09 3.57 -1.49
N GLU A 77 -21.95 3.49 -0.15
CA GLU A 77 -21.60 4.64 0.69
C GLU A 77 -20.18 5.15 0.39
N TYR A 78 -19.25 4.25 0.06
CA TYR A 78 -17.90 4.61 -0.39
C TYR A 78 -17.93 5.39 -1.71
N ILE A 79 -18.68 4.90 -2.70
CA ILE A 79 -18.86 5.60 -3.99
C ILE A 79 -19.51 6.97 -3.77
N ASP A 80 -20.52 7.07 -2.90
CA ASP A 80 -21.18 8.34 -2.57
C ASP A 80 -20.18 9.35 -1.96
N ARG A 81 -19.31 8.91 -1.05
CA ARG A 81 -18.24 9.75 -0.44
C ARG A 81 -17.21 10.20 -1.48
N LEU A 82 -16.78 9.33 -2.40
CA LEU A 82 -15.87 9.72 -3.48
C LEU A 82 -16.54 10.70 -4.46
N PHE A 83 -17.81 10.49 -4.78
CA PHE A 83 -18.57 11.36 -5.67
C PHE A 83 -18.75 12.76 -5.07
N SER A 84 -19.03 12.88 -3.76
CA SER A 84 -19.24 14.18 -3.12
C SER A 84 -17.96 15.03 -3.03
N ILE A 85 -16.78 14.38 -2.97
CA ILE A 85 -15.46 15.00 -2.99
C ILE A 85 -15.09 15.52 -4.38
N VAL A 86 -15.27 14.69 -5.41
CA VAL A 86 -14.78 14.99 -6.78
C VAL A 86 -15.80 15.80 -7.59
N ARG A 87 -17.10 15.54 -7.39
CA ARG A 87 -18.22 16.15 -8.13
C ARG A 87 -18.01 16.16 -9.65
N PRO A 88 -17.84 14.98 -10.30
CA PRO A 88 -17.60 14.91 -11.74
C PRO A 88 -18.74 15.55 -12.52
N ARG A 89 -18.42 16.38 -13.52
CA ARG A 89 -19.41 17.15 -14.29
C ARG A 89 -19.86 16.53 -15.62
N LYS A 90 -19.17 15.48 -16.09
CA LYS A 90 -19.45 14.83 -17.39
C LYS A 90 -19.51 13.30 -17.30
N LEU A 91 -18.56 12.67 -16.62
CA LEU A 91 -18.42 11.21 -16.62
C LEU A 91 -18.13 10.64 -15.23
N LEU A 92 -18.83 9.57 -14.88
CA LEU A 92 -18.40 8.60 -13.87
C LEU A 92 -18.13 7.25 -14.54
N TYR A 93 -16.89 6.79 -14.50
CA TYR A 93 -16.48 5.48 -15.03
C TYR A 93 -16.12 4.55 -13.88
N MET A 94 -16.85 3.45 -13.74
CA MET A 94 -16.65 2.45 -12.68
C MET A 94 -16.06 1.18 -13.29
N ALA A 95 -14.82 0.86 -12.96
CA ALA A 95 -14.10 -0.28 -13.51
C ALA A 95 -13.90 -1.36 -12.46
N ILE A 96 -14.52 -2.52 -12.66
CA ILE A 96 -14.30 -3.73 -11.85
C ILE A 96 -13.27 -4.60 -12.57
N ASP A 97 -12.37 -5.27 -11.86
CA ASP A 97 -11.46 -6.25 -12.49
C ASP A 97 -12.25 -7.33 -13.24
N GLY A 98 -11.82 -7.60 -14.47
CA GLY A 98 -12.22 -8.76 -15.27
C GLY A 98 -11.08 -9.78 -15.37
N VAL A 99 -11.20 -10.69 -16.34
CA VAL A 99 -10.14 -11.67 -16.60
C VAL A 99 -8.86 -10.96 -17.04
N ALA A 100 -7.83 -11.00 -16.20
CA ALA A 100 -6.55 -10.33 -16.40
C ALA A 100 -5.60 -11.13 -17.33
N PRO A 101 -4.55 -10.50 -17.91
CA PRO A 101 -3.53 -11.18 -18.69
C PRO A 101 -2.76 -12.23 -17.87
N ARG A 102 -2.21 -13.26 -18.54
CA ARG A 102 -1.48 -14.37 -17.88
C ARG A 102 -0.35 -13.92 -16.96
N ALA A 103 0.34 -12.82 -17.28
CA ALA A 103 1.37 -12.25 -16.42
C ALA A 103 0.81 -11.83 -15.06
N LYS A 104 -0.27 -11.04 -15.02
CA LYS A 104 -0.98 -10.67 -13.79
C LYS A 104 -1.60 -11.89 -13.10
N MET A 105 -2.15 -12.85 -13.84
CA MET A 105 -2.71 -14.07 -13.25
C MET A 105 -1.68 -14.84 -12.39
N ASN A 106 -0.40 -14.83 -12.77
CA ASN A 106 0.66 -15.43 -11.96
C ASN A 106 0.89 -14.66 -10.65
N GLN A 107 0.93 -13.32 -10.70
CA GLN A 107 1.04 -12.44 -9.53
C GLN A 107 -0.16 -12.61 -8.59
N GLN A 108 -1.38 -12.57 -9.13
CA GLN A 108 -2.61 -12.76 -8.37
C GLN A 108 -2.66 -14.16 -7.73
N ARG A 109 -2.25 -15.20 -8.47
CA ARG A 109 -2.14 -16.57 -7.93
C ARG A 109 -1.15 -16.61 -6.75
N ALA A 110 0.06 -16.07 -6.92
CA ALA A 110 1.06 -16.06 -5.85
C ALA A 110 0.57 -15.31 -4.60
N ARG A 111 -0.11 -14.16 -4.79
CA ARG A 111 -0.74 -13.39 -3.70
C ARG A 111 -1.78 -14.22 -2.95
N ARG A 112 -2.72 -14.85 -3.67
CA ARG A 112 -3.81 -15.64 -3.09
C ARG A 112 -3.32 -16.89 -2.34
N PHE A 113 -2.36 -17.62 -2.91
CA PHE A 113 -1.75 -18.76 -2.23
C PHE A 113 -1.05 -18.35 -0.92
N ARG A 114 -0.44 -17.16 -0.87
CA ARG A 114 0.11 -16.60 0.38
C ARG A 114 -1.02 -16.24 1.35
N THR A 115 -2.02 -15.47 0.93
CA THR A 115 -3.15 -15.08 1.79
C THR A 115 -3.88 -16.28 2.39
N SER A 116 -4.13 -17.34 1.61
CA SER A 116 -4.75 -18.57 2.13
C SER A 116 -3.88 -19.25 3.20
N LYS A 117 -2.55 -19.30 3.02
CA LYS A 117 -1.62 -19.87 4.01
C LYS A 117 -1.47 -19.00 5.27
N ASP A 118 -1.41 -17.67 5.10
CA ASP A 118 -1.41 -16.70 6.19
C ASP A 118 -2.70 -16.86 7.03
N ASN A 119 -3.86 -17.00 6.38
CA ASN A 119 -5.15 -17.22 7.04
C ASN A 119 -5.19 -18.57 7.77
N GLU A 120 -4.73 -19.66 7.14
CA GLU A 120 -4.63 -20.99 7.78
C GLU A 120 -3.76 -20.95 9.04
N THR A 121 -2.62 -20.24 8.97
CA THR A 121 -1.71 -20.05 10.12
C THR A 121 -2.39 -19.24 11.23
N ALA A 122 -3.06 -18.14 10.88
CA ALA A 122 -3.78 -17.31 11.85
C ALA A 122 -4.97 -18.04 12.50
N GLU A 123 -5.70 -18.89 11.77
CA GLU A 123 -6.78 -19.70 12.34
C GLU A 123 -6.26 -20.81 13.27
N ALA A 124 -5.08 -21.38 13.00
CA ALA A 124 -4.42 -22.33 13.90
C ALA A 124 -3.92 -21.64 15.19
N GLU A 125 -3.39 -20.42 15.10
CA GLU A 125 -3.01 -19.60 16.25
C GLU A 125 -4.22 -19.15 17.07
N GLU A 126 -5.30 -18.72 16.42
CA GLU A 126 -6.57 -18.39 17.08
C GLU A 126 -7.11 -19.59 17.87
N GLN A 127 -7.10 -20.79 17.29
CA GLN A 127 -7.53 -22.01 17.98
C GLN A 127 -6.63 -22.37 19.17
N ARG A 128 -5.31 -22.20 19.04
CA ARG A 128 -4.36 -22.42 20.14
C ARG A 128 -4.63 -21.47 21.30
N LEU A 129 -4.85 -20.18 21.01
CA LEU A 129 -5.17 -19.16 22.01
C LEU A 129 -6.51 -19.44 22.70
N ARG A 130 -7.56 -19.81 21.94
CA ARG A 130 -8.87 -20.23 22.49
C ARG A 130 -8.71 -21.36 23.52
N ASN A 131 -8.02 -22.44 23.15
CA ASN A 131 -7.78 -23.58 24.03
C ASN A 131 -7.01 -23.15 25.31
N GLN A 132 -6.04 -22.24 25.17
CA GLN A 132 -5.31 -21.69 26.33
C GLN A 132 -6.23 -20.90 27.26
N PHE A 133 -7.07 -20.02 26.72
CA PHE A 133 -8.00 -19.22 27.54
C PHE A 133 -9.06 -20.07 28.24
N GLU A 134 -9.53 -21.15 27.60
CA GLU A 134 -10.40 -22.15 28.23
C GLU A 134 -9.70 -22.85 29.41
N MET A 135 -8.43 -23.24 29.26
CA MET A 135 -7.64 -23.82 30.36
C MET A 135 -7.37 -22.83 31.50
N GLU A 136 -7.18 -21.54 31.18
CA GLU A 136 -7.04 -20.45 32.16
C GLU A 136 -8.37 -20.03 32.80
N GLY A 137 -9.50 -20.68 32.45
CA GLY A 137 -10.83 -20.36 32.98
C GLY A 137 -11.39 -19.01 32.51
N LYS A 138 -10.82 -18.41 31.45
CA LYS A 138 -11.30 -17.15 30.87
C LYS A 138 -12.42 -17.43 29.87
N GLN A 139 -13.37 -16.49 29.75
CA GLN A 139 -14.51 -16.65 28.86
C GLN A 139 -14.10 -16.54 27.39
N VAL A 140 -14.38 -17.58 26.60
CA VAL A 140 -14.20 -17.59 25.15
C VAL A 140 -15.58 -17.48 24.48
N LEU A 141 -15.75 -16.50 23.59
CA LEU A 141 -16.98 -16.31 22.80
C LEU A 141 -17.10 -17.39 21.68
N PRO A 142 -18.30 -17.66 21.14
CA PRO A 142 -18.48 -18.57 20.00
C PRO A 142 -17.92 -17.98 18.69
N LYS A 143 -17.36 -18.83 17.81
CA LYS A 143 -16.89 -18.41 16.46
C LYS A 143 -18.09 -17.96 15.63
N GLN A 144 -18.04 -16.75 15.09
CA GLN A 144 -19.11 -16.19 14.25
C GLN A 144 -18.95 -16.66 12.80
N GLU A 145 -20.01 -17.19 12.20
CA GLU A 145 -20.04 -17.52 10.77
C GLU A 145 -20.13 -16.23 9.92
N SER A 146 -19.46 -16.22 8.77
CA SER A 146 -19.40 -15.07 7.87
C SER A 146 -19.29 -15.51 6.41
N GLU A 147 -20.21 -15.03 5.57
CA GLU A 147 -20.22 -15.25 4.12
C GLU A 147 -19.01 -14.62 3.42
N VAL A 148 -18.38 -13.63 4.07
CA VAL A 148 -17.28 -12.81 3.54
C VAL A 148 -15.93 -13.14 4.18
N SER A 149 -15.82 -14.34 4.76
CA SER A 149 -14.60 -14.83 5.42
C SER A 149 -13.45 -15.11 4.45
N ASP A 150 -13.75 -15.44 3.18
CA ASP A 150 -12.78 -15.66 2.11
C ASP A 150 -12.76 -14.48 1.11
N SER A 151 -11.63 -13.77 1.04
CA SER A 151 -11.43 -12.67 0.07
C SER A 151 -11.18 -13.15 -1.36
N ASN A 152 -10.90 -14.44 -1.58
CA ASN A 152 -10.71 -14.98 -2.94
C ASN A 152 -12.00 -14.93 -3.77
N ILE A 153 -13.18 -14.73 -3.16
CA ILE A 153 -14.42 -14.55 -3.91
C ILE A 153 -14.46 -13.23 -4.70
N ILE A 154 -13.54 -12.29 -4.42
CA ILE A 154 -13.28 -11.09 -5.22
C ILE A 154 -12.48 -11.50 -6.48
N THR A 155 -13.16 -12.22 -7.37
CA THR A 155 -12.63 -12.75 -8.63
C THR A 155 -13.73 -12.78 -9.70
N PRO A 156 -13.44 -12.40 -10.95
CA PRO A 156 -14.35 -12.61 -12.08
C PRO A 156 -14.91 -14.04 -12.13
N GLY A 157 -16.20 -14.17 -12.41
CA GLY A 157 -16.89 -15.47 -12.49
C GLY A 157 -17.44 -16.02 -11.17
N THR A 158 -17.25 -15.35 -10.03
CA THR A 158 -17.90 -15.74 -8.76
C THR A 158 -19.33 -15.18 -8.66
N GLU A 159 -20.18 -15.86 -7.88
CA GLU A 159 -21.53 -15.40 -7.55
C GLU A 159 -21.53 -14.03 -6.85
N PHE A 160 -20.51 -13.75 -6.03
CA PHE A 160 -20.33 -12.44 -5.40
C PHE A 160 -20.21 -11.32 -6.44
N MET A 161 -19.33 -11.47 -7.44
CA MET A 161 -19.14 -10.46 -8.48
C MET A 161 -20.37 -10.29 -9.38
N TYR A 162 -21.12 -11.37 -9.63
CA TYR A 162 -22.41 -11.30 -10.34
C TYR A 162 -23.45 -10.49 -9.55
N ARG A 163 -23.63 -10.77 -8.25
CA ARG A 163 -24.54 -10.02 -7.37
C ARG A 163 -24.13 -8.56 -7.22
N LEU A 164 -22.83 -8.30 -7.03
CA LEU A 164 -22.28 -6.95 -6.96
C LEU A 164 -22.64 -6.14 -8.23
N SER A 165 -22.46 -6.74 -9.40
CA SER A 165 -22.79 -6.09 -10.68
C SER A 165 -24.28 -5.74 -10.78
N LYS A 166 -25.19 -6.62 -10.34
CA LYS A 166 -26.64 -6.35 -10.28
C LYS A 166 -27.00 -5.25 -9.27
N LYS A 167 -26.35 -5.25 -8.10
CA LYS A 167 -26.52 -4.21 -7.08
C LYS A 167 -26.07 -2.85 -7.62
N LEU A 168 -24.87 -2.74 -8.18
CA LEU A 168 -24.32 -1.50 -8.72
C LEU A 168 -25.17 -0.93 -9.84
N GLN A 169 -25.65 -1.75 -10.78
CA GLN A 169 -26.61 -1.30 -11.81
C GLN A 169 -27.90 -0.73 -11.21
N SER A 170 -28.37 -1.27 -10.08
CA SER A 170 -29.58 -0.79 -9.39
C SER A 170 -29.32 0.49 -8.59
N TYR A 171 -28.15 0.59 -7.95
CA TYR A 171 -27.65 1.77 -7.27
C TYR A 171 -27.49 2.96 -8.23
N ILE A 172 -26.84 2.76 -9.39
CA ILE A 172 -26.64 3.80 -10.43
C ILE A 172 -27.99 4.35 -10.91
N ARG A 173 -28.95 3.48 -11.26
CA ARG A 173 -30.29 3.91 -11.69
C ARG A 173 -31.02 4.71 -10.60
N ARG A 174 -30.83 4.36 -9.33
CA ARG A 174 -31.40 5.08 -8.18
C ARG A 174 -30.75 6.44 -7.98
N ARG A 175 -29.42 6.56 -8.13
CA ARG A 175 -28.69 7.82 -8.02
C ARG A 175 -29.07 8.80 -9.13
N ILE A 176 -28.98 8.39 -10.40
CA ILE A 176 -29.37 9.22 -11.55
C ILE A 176 -30.82 9.76 -11.44
N LYS A 177 -31.74 8.98 -10.85
CA LYS A 177 -33.14 9.41 -10.66
C LYS A 177 -33.33 10.41 -9.51
N ASN A 178 -32.60 10.24 -8.41
CA ASN A 178 -32.91 10.88 -7.13
C ASN A 178 -31.90 11.95 -6.69
N ASP A 179 -30.72 12.00 -7.31
CA ASP A 179 -29.61 12.88 -6.93
C ASP A 179 -29.36 13.92 -8.04
N ALA A 180 -29.37 15.20 -7.68
CA ALA A 180 -29.24 16.30 -8.62
C ALA A 180 -27.86 16.33 -9.30
N GLY A 181 -26.79 15.99 -8.58
CA GLY A 181 -25.43 15.99 -9.13
C GLY A 181 -25.17 14.83 -10.10
N TRP A 182 -25.94 13.74 -10.02
CA TRP A 182 -25.84 12.61 -10.94
C TRP A 182 -26.64 12.77 -12.23
N LYS A 183 -27.59 13.72 -12.26
CA LYS A 183 -28.61 13.82 -13.32
C LYS A 183 -28.02 14.01 -14.71
N ASP A 184 -27.02 14.88 -14.83
CA ASP A 184 -26.39 15.26 -16.10
C ASP A 184 -25.04 14.53 -16.34
N VAL A 185 -24.66 13.62 -15.43
CA VAL A 185 -23.41 12.84 -15.50
C VAL A 185 -23.64 11.51 -16.22
N LYS A 186 -22.86 11.25 -17.27
CA LYS A 186 -22.84 9.94 -17.92
C LYS A 186 -22.18 8.92 -17.01
N VAL A 187 -22.87 7.83 -16.68
CA VAL A 187 -22.30 6.74 -15.88
C VAL A 187 -22.00 5.53 -16.75
N ILE A 188 -20.75 5.05 -16.72
CA ILE A 188 -20.30 3.82 -17.38
C ILE A 188 -19.89 2.81 -16.31
N LEU A 189 -20.54 1.64 -16.27
CA LEU A 189 -20.13 0.51 -15.45
C LEU A 189 -19.49 -0.55 -16.35
N SER A 190 -18.18 -0.74 -16.18
CA SER A 190 -17.43 -1.83 -16.78
C SER A 190 -17.26 -2.95 -15.76
N ASP A 191 -18.17 -3.92 -15.78
CA ASP A 191 -18.21 -5.03 -14.81
C ASP A 191 -17.12 -6.09 -15.04
N ALA A 192 -17.13 -7.14 -14.19
CA ALA A 192 -16.16 -8.23 -14.22
C ALA A 192 -16.28 -9.16 -15.44
N ASN A 193 -17.34 -9.06 -16.24
CA ASN A 193 -17.48 -9.85 -17.47
C ASN A 193 -16.70 -9.22 -18.64
N VAL A 194 -16.40 -7.92 -18.57
CA VAL A 194 -15.49 -7.25 -19.49
C VAL A 194 -14.05 -7.69 -19.15
N PRO A 195 -13.25 -8.24 -20.08
CA PRO A 195 -11.88 -8.68 -19.79
C PRO A 195 -10.93 -7.50 -19.52
N GLY A 196 -9.80 -7.78 -18.86
CA GLY A 196 -8.79 -6.79 -18.44
C GLY A 196 -8.93 -6.35 -16.97
N GLU A 197 -7.90 -5.69 -16.48
CA GLU A 197 -7.81 -5.13 -15.12
C GLU A 197 -8.48 -3.74 -15.06
N GLY A 198 -9.06 -3.35 -13.92
CA GLY A 198 -9.86 -2.13 -13.76
C GLY A 198 -9.11 -0.87 -14.20
N GLU A 199 -7.89 -0.69 -13.69
CA GLU A 199 -6.96 0.38 -14.09
C GLU A 199 -6.70 0.37 -15.60
N HIS A 200 -6.40 -0.79 -16.19
CA HIS A 200 -6.09 -0.89 -17.61
C HIS A 200 -7.31 -0.65 -18.51
N LYS A 201 -8.53 -0.99 -18.06
CA LYS A 201 -9.78 -0.62 -18.75
C LYS A 201 -9.99 0.89 -18.76
N ILE A 202 -9.76 1.55 -17.63
CA ILE A 202 -9.81 3.02 -17.51
C ILE A 202 -8.81 3.67 -18.47
N MET A 203 -7.55 3.25 -18.43
CA MET A 203 -6.50 3.83 -19.28
C MET A 203 -6.73 3.56 -20.76
N SER A 204 -7.28 2.40 -21.11
CA SER A 204 -7.71 2.08 -22.49
C SER A 204 -8.84 2.99 -22.94
N PHE A 205 -9.85 3.22 -22.10
CA PHE A 205 -10.94 4.15 -22.37
C PHE A 205 -10.41 5.59 -22.58
N ILE A 206 -9.53 6.08 -21.70
CA ILE A 206 -8.95 7.43 -21.82
C ILE A 206 -8.17 7.57 -23.14
N ARG A 207 -7.25 6.64 -23.44
CA ARG A 207 -6.52 6.66 -24.73
C ARG A 207 -7.46 6.62 -25.93
N GLN A 208 -8.55 5.85 -25.87
CA GLN A 208 -9.55 5.84 -26.93
C GLN A 208 -10.30 7.17 -27.05
N GLN A 209 -10.63 7.84 -25.94
CA GLN A 209 -11.23 9.18 -25.98
C GLN A 209 -10.33 10.19 -26.70
N ARG A 210 -9.01 10.17 -26.48
CA ARG A 210 -8.03 11.05 -27.15
C ARG A 210 -8.02 10.95 -28.68
N THR A 211 -8.46 9.82 -29.24
CA THR A 211 -8.49 9.62 -30.71
C THR A 211 -9.69 10.26 -31.41
N PHE A 212 -10.70 10.72 -30.68
CA PHE A 212 -11.86 11.39 -31.28
C PHE A 212 -11.53 12.85 -31.61
N PRO A 213 -11.84 13.35 -32.84
CA PRO A 213 -11.57 14.74 -33.21
C PRO A 213 -12.27 15.81 -32.36
N GLU A 214 -13.37 15.44 -31.69
CA GLU A 214 -14.14 16.31 -30.79
C GLU A 214 -13.66 16.24 -29.32
N TYR A 215 -12.58 15.50 -29.04
CA TYR A 215 -12.00 15.41 -27.69
C TYR A 215 -11.47 16.77 -27.23
N ASN A 216 -11.83 17.18 -26.01
CA ASN A 216 -11.26 18.37 -25.38
C ASN A 216 -9.94 18.02 -24.66
N PRO A 217 -8.77 18.53 -25.08
CA PRO A 217 -7.49 18.24 -24.43
C PRO A 217 -7.37 18.83 -23.01
N ASN A 218 -8.24 19.76 -22.63
CA ASN A 218 -8.30 20.34 -21.29
C ASN A 218 -9.34 19.64 -20.39
N THR A 219 -9.71 18.39 -20.72
CA THR A 219 -10.59 17.58 -19.87
C THR A 219 -9.90 17.30 -18.54
N ARG A 220 -10.62 17.45 -17.43
CA ARG A 220 -10.07 17.25 -16.08
C ARG A 220 -10.42 15.86 -15.55
N HIS A 221 -9.39 15.03 -15.40
CA HIS A 221 -9.48 13.63 -14.99
C HIS A 221 -9.15 13.46 -13.51
N CYS A 222 -9.99 12.74 -12.78
CA CYS A 222 -9.71 12.27 -11.43
C CYS A 222 -9.84 10.75 -11.38
N LEU A 223 -8.76 10.05 -11.02
CA LEU A 223 -8.73 8.60 -10.84
C LEU A 223 -8.68 8.26 -9.36
N TYR A 224 -9.63 7.48 -8.85
CA TYR A 224 -9.53 6.91 -7.51
C TYR A 224 -8.77 5.58 -7.53
N GLY A 225 -7.80 5.45 -6.63
CA GLY A 225 -7.16 4.18 -6.29
C GLY A 225 -5.90 4.37 -5.43
N LEU A 226 -5.43 3.29 -4.81
CA LEU A 226 -4.29 3.36 -3.88
C LEU A 226 -2.94 3.05 -4.54
N ASP A 227 -2.95 2.27 -5.62
CA ASP A 227 -1.78 1.64 -6.22
C ASP A 227 -0.81 2.63 -6.88
N ALA A 228 0.49 2.36 -6.77
CA ALA A 228 1.55 3.22 -7.32
C ALA A 228 1.60 3.17 -8.85
N ASP A 229 1.18 2.05 -9.45
CA ASP A 229 1.13 1.86 -10.89
C ASP A 229 0.15 2.86 -11.54
N LEU A 230 -0.88 3.31 -10.82
CA LEU A 230 -1.80 4.37 -11.25
C LEU A 230 -1.08 5.70 -11.55
N ILE A 231 0.02 6.02 -10.86
CA ILE A 231 0.81 7.23 -11.11
C ILE A 231 1.55 7.12 -12.44
N MET A 232 2.15 5.96 -12.71
CA MET A 232 2.83 5.68 -13.98
C MET A 232 1.84 5.62 -15.14
N LEU A 233 0.69 4.98 -14.94
CA LEU A 233 -0.38 4.90 -15.91
C LEU A 233 -0.99 6.28 -16.20
N ALA A 234 -1.15 7.14 -15.20
CA ALA A 234 -1.60 8.52 -15.37
C ALA A 234 -0.60 9.36 -16.17
N LEU A 235 0.71 9.27 -15.86
CA LEU A 235 1.76 9.90 -16.66
C LEU A 235 1.71 9.42 -18.13
N ALA A 236 1.55 8.11 -18.35
CA ALA A 236 1.41 7.48 -19.66
C ALA A 236 0.12 7.84 -20.42
N THR A 237 -0.83 8.57 -19.82
CA THR A 237 -1.98 9.11 -20.57
C THR A 237 -1.60 10.33 -21.40
N HIS A 238 -0.56 11.09 -20.99
CA HIS A 238 -0.22 12.42 -21.50
C HIS A 238 -1.41 13.39 -21.51
N GLU A 239 -2.34 13.24 -20.56
CA GLU A 239 -3.38 14.24 -20.29
C GLU A 239 -2.82 15.37 -19.43
N VAL A 240 -3.13 16.61 -19.81
CA VAL A 240 -2.61 17.81 -19.11
C VAL A 240 -3.21 17.95 -17.72
N HIS A 241 -4.48 17.59 -17.51
CA HIS A 241 -5.17 17.79 -16.24
C HIS A 241 -5.59 16.46 -15.60
N PHE A 242 -4.61 15.70 -15.11
CA PHE A 242 -4.84 14.43 -14.42
C PHE A 242 -4.55 14.52 -12.92
N SER A 243 -5.47 14.04 -12.09
CA SER A 243 -5.29 13.84 -10.64
C SER A 243 -5.60 12.42 -10.21
N ILE A 244 -4.96 11.97 -9.14
CA ILE A 244 -5.26 10.70 -8.47
C ILE A 244 -5.78 11.01 -7.06
N LEU A 245 -7.01 10.59 -6.76
CA LEU A 245 -7.60 10.67 -5.43
C LEU A 245 -7.28 9.39 -4.66
N ARG A 246 -6.74 9.50 -3.44
CA ARG A 246 -6.39 8.36 -2.61
C ARG A 246 -6.52 8.68 -1.12
N GLU A 247 -6.61 7.65 -0.30
CA GLU A 247 -6.60 7.81 1.17
C GLU A 247 -5.22 8.27 1.66
N ASN A 248 -5.17 9.01 2.77
CA ASN A 248 -3.92 9.36 3.43
C ASN A 248 -3.47 8.26 4.41
N VAL A 249 -2.53 7.45 3.95
CA VAL A 249 -1.95 6.32 4.69
C VAL A 249 -1.01 6.78 5.84
N PHE A 250 -0.49 8.01 5.80
CA PHE A 250 0.58 8.46 6.72
C PHE A 250 0.07 9.11 8.02
N VAL A 251 -1.25 9.23 8.20
CA VAL A 251 -1.84 9.86 9.40
C VAL A 251 -1.56 9.04 10.67
N GLN A 252 -1.27 7.74 10.54
CA GLN A 252 -0.89 6.87 11.66
C GLN A 252 0.51 7.18 12.24
N ASP A 253 1.42 7.79 11.47
CA ASP A 253 2.80 8.14 11.90
C ASP A 253 2.85 9.42 12.78
N GLN A 254 1.72 10.11 13.05
CA GLN A 254 1.68 11.44 13.69
C GLN A 254 0.98 11.50 15.06
N LYS A 255 1.13 10.48 15.92
CA LYS A 255 0.95 10.70 17.37
C LYS A 255 2.18 11.46 17.94
N PRO A 256 2.01 12.51 18.75
CA PRO A 256 3.14 13.22 19.32
C PRO A 256 3.88 12.33 20.32
N SER A 257 5.21 12.23 20.16
CA SER A 257 6.07 11.40 20.99
C SER A 257 6.21 11.95 22.42
N CYS A 258 5.45 11.40 23.36
CA CYS A 258 5.69 11.56 24.80
C CYS A 258 5.16 10.36 25.60
N GLU A 259 5.66 9.17 25.29
CA GLU A 259 5.59 7.98 26.14
C GLU A 259 6.98 7.33 26.14
N THR A 260 7.41 6.88 27.32
CA THR A 260 8.81 6.52 27.61
C THR A 260 9.24 5.20 26.96
N ALA A 261 10.53 5.07 26.67
CA ALA A 261 11.14 4.00 25.87
C ALA A 261 11.05 2.56 26.45
N LEU A 262 10.25 2.32 27.50
CA LEU A 262 10.00 1.01 28.09
C LEU A 262 8.83 0.25 27.44
N GLU A 263 7.94 0.92 26.70
CA GLU A 263 6.78 0.27 26.07
C GLU A 263 7.10 -0.31 24.68
N SER A 264 8.18 0.17 24.05
CA SER A 264 8.62 -0.23 22.70
C SER A 264 8.93 -1.73 22.58
N SER A 265 9.52 -2.33 23.61
CA SER A 265 9.97 -3.73 23.63
C SER A 265 8.85 -4.74 23.83
N LEU A 266 7.71 -4.34 24.42
CA LEU A 266 6.51 -5.17 24.50
C LEU A 266 5.72 -5.14 23.19
N HIS A 267 5.72 -4.00 22.47
CA HIS A 267 4.92 -3.82 21.27
C HIS A 267 5.45 -4.58 20.03
N GLU A 268 6.76 -4.88 19.94
CA GLU A 268 7.31 -5.69 18.84
C GLU A 268 6.96 -7.18 18.94
N ALA A 269 6.69 -7.70 20.15
CA ALA A 269 6.13 -9.05 20.32
C ALA A 269 4.65 -9.09 19.89
N GLU A 270 3.86 -8.10 20.30
CA GLU A 270 2.40 -8.07 20.03
C GLU A 270 2.03 -7.71 18.58
N THR A 271 2.86 -6.96 17.86
CA THR A 271 2.61 -6.64 16.44
C THR A 271 2.65 -7.86 15.52
N SER A 272 3.29 -8.96 15.93
CA SER A 272 3.18 -10.26 15.25
C SER A 272 1.81 -10.93 15.42
N SER A 273 1.08 -10.61 16.51
CA SER A 273 -0.25 -11.14 16.86
C SER A 273 -1.43 -10.29 16.29
N ALA A 274 -1.12 -9.13 15.73
CA ALA A 274 -2.11 -8.12 15.29
C ALA A 274 -2.95 -8.51 14.04
N LYS A 275 -2.78 -9.72 13.48
CA LYS A 275 -3.68 -10.31 12.48
C LYS A 275 -4.85 -11.12 13.09
N SER A 276 -4.94 -11.21 14.41
CA SER A 276 -6.11 -11.82 15.07
C SER A 276 -7.38 -10.98 14.85
N ARG A 277 -8.47 -11.61 14.39
CA ARG A 277 -9.74 -10.97 14.00
C ARG A 277 -10.46 -10.29 15.18
N GLY A 278 -10.05 -9.08 15.58
CA GLY A 278 -10.79 -8.15 16.45
C GLY A 278 -11.05 -8.56 17.91
N TRP A 279 -10.84 -9.84 18.24
CA TRP A 279 -11.35 -10.53 19.43
C TRP A 279 -10.77 -10.01 20.75
N PHE A 280 -9.46 -9.78 20.78
CA PHE A 280 -8.76 -9.40 22.01
C PHE A 280 -9.05 -7.96 22.46
N LYS A 281 -9.49 -7.07 21.56
CA LYS A 281 -9.84 -5.67 21.88
C LYS A 281 -11.08 -5.53 22.78
N GLN A 282 -11.87 -6.60 23.02
CA GLN A 282 -13.06 -6.56 23.87
C GLN A 282 -12.78 -6.70 25.38
N VAL A 283 -11.59 -7.12 25.80
CA VAL A 283 -11.35 -7.49 27.21
C VAL A 283 -11.03 -6.28 28.10
N ASP A 284 -10.37 -5.25 27.56
CA ASP A 284 -9.83 -4.16 28.38
C ASP A 284 -10.85 -3.08 28.76
N THR A 285 -11.92 -2.92 27.99
CA THR A 285 -12.96 -1.89 28.25
C THR A 285 -13.92 -2.23 29.40
N VAL A 286 -13.89 -3.46 29.93
CA VAL A 286 -14.78 -3.90 31.02
C VAL A 286 -14.17 -3.66 32.42
N LYS A 287 -12.87 -3.35 32.52
CA LYS A 287 -12.18 -3.15 33.82
C LYS A 287 -12.17 -1.71 34.36
N GLN A 288 -12.66 -0.73 33.60
CA GLN A 288 -12.82 0.66 34.07
C GLN A 288 -14.29 1.05 34.24
N ASN A 289 -15.07 0.33 35.07
CA ASN A 289 -16.25 0.90 35.73
C ASN A 289 -16.77 0.02 36.89
N GLY A 290 -16.32 0.34 38.11
CA GLY A 290 -16.86 -0.19 39.36
C GLY A 290 -15.94 0.17 40.52
N SER A 291 -16.42 0.70 41.64
CA SER A 291 -17.74 1.23 42.00
C SER A 291 -17.56 2.17 43.19
N PHE A 292 -18.44 3.16 43.44
CA PHE A 292 -18.66 3.60 44.84
C PHE A 292 -20.00 4.32 45.09
N ILE A 293 -20.69 3.82 46.13
CA ILE A 293 -21.67 4.48 47.04
C ILE A 293 -23.06 4.89 46.51
N LYS A 294 -24.08 4.17 47.01
CA LYS A 294 -25.48 4.63 47.14
C LYS A 294 -25.70 5.36 48.47
N LYS A 295 -26.42 6.50 48.49
CA LYS A 295 -27.40 6.93 49.53
C LYS A 295 -28.13 8.23 49.11
N PRO A 296 -29.27 8.63 49.73
CA PRO A 296 -30.58 8.43 49.10
C PRO A 296 -31.34 9.74 48.77
N CYS A 297 -32.51 9.59 48.11
CA CYS A 297 -33.42 10.69 47.77
C CYS A 297 -34.07 11.37 48.98
N GLN A 298 -34.41 12.66 48.82
CA GLN A 298 -35.48 13.36 49.54
C GLN A 298 -36.28 14.26 48.58
N ASP A 299 -37.52 14.53 48.97
CA ASP A 299 -38.63 14.96 48.10
C ASP A 299 -38.70 16.46 47.78
N ALA A 300 -39.28 16.80 46.62
CA ALA A 300 -40.15 17.98 46.44
C ALA A 300 -41.00 17.91 45.15
N LEU A 301 -42.32 18.07 45.29
CA LEU A 301 -43.37 18.28 44.26
C LEU A 301 -44.02 19.67 44.54
N PRO A 302 -45.07 20.13 43.83
CA PRO A 302 -45.28 20.27 42.37
C PRO A 302 -45.91 21.64 42.00
N SER A 303 -46.31 21.85 40.73
CA SER A 303 -47.44 22.74 40.31
C SER A 303 -47.85 22.36 38.87
N SER A 304 -49.06 21.84 38.59
CA SER A 304 -50.31 22.55 38.20
C SER A 304 -50.22 23.29 36.85
N GLU A 305 -51.13 23.23 35.85
CA GLU A 305 -52.46 22.60 35.62
C GLU A 305 -52.85 22.83 34.13
N SER A 306 -53.96 22.39 33.48
CA SER A 306 -55.18 21.61 33.83
C SER A 306 -55.92 21.05 32.58
N THR A 307 -56.45 19.82 32.67
CA THR A 307 -57.74 19.31 32.09
C THR A 307 -57.96 19.07 30.56
N PRO A 308 -58.92 18.19 30.16
CA PRO A 308 -58.83 17.40 28.92
C PRO A 308 -60.00 17.57 27.92
N GLU A 309 -59.86 17.01 26.73
CA GLU A 309 -60.99 16.53 25.91
C GLU A 309 -60.61 15.26 25.12
N THR A 310 -61.56 14.33 25.00
CA THR A 310 -61.35 12.97 24.46
C THR A 310 -61.93 12.79 23.07
N CYS A 311 -61.21 12.14 22.16
CA CYS A 311 -61.80 11.14 21.27
C CYS A 311 -60.76 10.16 20.72
N LEU A 312 -61.11 8.88 20.64
CA LEU A 312 -60.24 7.77 20.25
C LEU A 312 -60.23 7.58 18.73
N HIS A 313 -59.05 7.29 18.15
CA HIS A 313 -58.90 6.24 17.13
C HIS A 313 -57.43 5.77 17.02
N GLU A 314 -57.22 4.54 17.47
CA GLU A 314 -56.19 3.55 17.13
C GLU A 314 -54.80 4.02 16.62
N THR A 315 -53.81 3.79 17.47
CA THR A 315 -52.38 3.92 17.18
C THR A 315 -51.77 2.61 16.68
N GLU A 316 -50.99 2.65 15.60
CA GLU A 316 -49.74 1.86 15.52
C GLU A 316 -48.56 2.82 15.49
N SER A 317 -47.71 2.73 16.52
CA SER A 317 -46.65 3.70 16.79
C SER A 317 -45.40 3.45 15.96
N SER A 318 -44.83 4.54 15.44
CA SER A 318 -43.45 4.62 14.96
C SER A 318 -42.44 3.99 15.92
N SER A 319 -41.62 3.06 15.42
CA SER A 319 -40.35 2.69 16.08
C SER A 319 -39.17 3.27 15.29
N SER A 320 -38.74 4.46 15.72
CA SER A 320 -37.50 5.10 15.25
C SER A 320 -36.29 4.31 15.74
N LYS A 321 -35.95 3.21 15.07
CA LYS A 321 -34.68 2.52 15.28
C LYS A 321 -33.55 3.38 14.73
N SER A 322 -32.67 3.82 15.62
CA SER A 322 -31.40 4.45 15.27
C SER A 322 -30.64 3.56 14.29
N ARG A 323 -30.43 4.06 13.06
CA ARG A 323 -29.46 3.47 12.16
C ARG A 323 -28.08 3.66 12.78
N GLY A 324 -27.42 2.57 13.14
CA GLY A 324 -25.99 2.60 13.43
C GLY A 324 -25.28 3.06 12.16
N SER A 325 -24.82 4.31 12.14
CA SER A 325 -24.05 4.86 11.02
C SER A 325 -22.77 4.04 10.88
N PHE A 326 -22.53 3.49 9.69
CA PHE A 326 -21.29 2.81 9.39
C PHE A 326 -20.17 3.86 9.39
N ASN A 327 -19.40 3.88 10.47
CA ASN A 327 -18.27 4.80 10.60
C ASN A 327 -17.09 4.21 9.82
N LEU A 328 -17.10 4.37 8.50
CA LEU A 328 -15.89 4.32 7.68
C LEU A 328 -14.82 5.09 8.46
N SER A 329 -13.72 4.43 8.86
CA SER A 329 -12.66 5.13 9.57
C SER A 329 -12.22 6.29 8.68
N LYS A 330 -12.34 7.51 9.21
CA LYS A 330 -12.27 8.75 8.42
C LYS A 330 -10.82 9.10 8.09
N LYS A 331 -10.11 8.15 7.46
CA LYS A 331 -8.87 8.39 6.73
C LYS A 331 -9.17 9.56 5.77
N PRO A 332 -8.49 10.71 5.92
CA PRO A 332 -8.73 11.85 5.05
C PRO A 332 -8.19 11.52 3.66
N TYR A 333 -8.83 12.04 2.62
CA TYR A 333 -8.32 11.88 1.26
C TYR A 333 -7.30 12.94 0.89
N GLN A 334 -6.49 12.62 -0.10
CA GLN A 334 -5.51 13.51 -0.73
C GLN A 334 -5.58 13.35 -2.26
N PHE A 335 -5.46 14.44 -2.97
CA PHE A 335 -5.20 14.46 -4.41
C PHE A 335 -3.68 14.43 -4.64
N LEU A 336 -3.23 13.59 -5.57
CA LEU A 336 -1.94 13.70 -6.22
C LEU A 336 -2.17 14.31 -7.60
N HIS A 337 -1.65 15.52 -7.82
CA HIS A 337 -1.77 16.28 -9.06
C HIS A 337 -0.63 15.93 -10.02
N VAL A 338 -0.95 15.19 -11.08
CA VAL A 338 0.05 14.65 -12.02
C VAL A 338 0.66 15.74 -12.90
N TRP A 339 -0.02 16.86 -13.14
CA TRP A 339 0.57 18.00 -13.84
C TRP A 339 1.71 18.66 -13.06
N ILE A 340 1.55 18.82 -11.74
CA ILE A 340 2.63 19.34 -10.87
C ILE A 340 3.81 18.35 -10.87
N LEU A 341 3.52 17.04 -10.85
CA LEU A 341 4.56 16.03 -10.99
C LEU A 341 5.30 16.15 -12.34
N ARG A 342 4.60 16.47 -13.44
CA ARG A 342 5.23 16.68 -14.75
C ARG A 342 6.14 17.91 -14.74
N GLU A 343 5.70 19.04 -14.18
CA GLU A 343 6.54 20.23 -13.98
C GLU A 343 7.81 19.91 -13.16
N TYR A 344 7.68 19.10 -12.09
CA TYR A 344 8.84 18.62 -11.33
C TYR A 344 9.79 17.72 -12.14
N LEU A 345 9.25 16.79 -12.93
CA LEU A 345 10.07 15.88 -13.75
C LEU A 345 10.76 16.61 -14.92
N GLU A 346 10.15 17.66 -15.46
CA GLU A 346 10.76 18.51 -16.50
C GLU A 346 12.04 19.18 -15.97
N ILE A 347 12.00 19.69 -14.74
CA ILE A 347 13.15 20.30 -14.05
C ILE A 347 14.16 19.23 -13.56
N ASP A 348 13.70 18.16 -12.90
CA ASP A 348 14.58 17.15 -12.31
C ASP A 348 15.33 16.33 -13.38
N ILE A 349 14.71 16.08 -14.53
CA ILE A 349 15.29 15.26 -15.62
C ILE A 349 16.00 16.12 -16.70
N GLU A 350 15.96 17.46 -16.62
CA GLU A 350 16.54 18.39 -17.62
C GLU A 350 17.90 17.93 -18.18
N ILE A 351 17.96 17.70 -19.50
CA ILE A 351 19.11 17.13 -20.20
C ILE A 351 20.06 18.25 -20.65
N SER A 352 21.16 18.44 -19.92
CA SER A 352 22.11 19.52 -20.19
C SER A 352 23.05 19.30 -21.40
N ASP A 353 23.28 18.04 -21.82
CA ASP A 353 24.15 17.70 -22.96
C ASP A 353 23.48 16.68 -23.91
N PRO A 354 22.51 17.10 -24.74
CA PRO A 354 21.89 16.21 -25.73
C PRO A 354 22.84 15.90 -26.91
N PRO A 355 22.54 14.85 -27.71
CA PRO A 355 23.27 14.60 -28.96
C PRO A 355 23.23 15.79 -29.94
N GLU A 356 24.22 15.91 -30.82
CA GLU A 356 24.23 16.98 -31.83
C GLU A 356 22.96 16.96 -32.70
N LYS A 357 22.34 18.14 -32.87
CA LYS A 357 21.09 18.34 -33.64
C LYS A 357 19.90 17.54 -33.10
N PHE A 358 19.87 17.27 -31.80
CA PHE A 358 18.78 16.59 -31.11
C PHE A 358 17.96 17.60 -30.31
N GLU A 359 16.69 17.78 -30.67
CA GLU A 359 15.73 18.57 -29.87
C GLU A 359 15.10 17.66 -28.82
N VAL A 360 15.08 18.11 -27.55
CA VAL A 360 14.52 17.33 -26.43
C VAL A 360 13.04 17.67 -26.25
N ASP A 361 12.19 16.76 -26.69
CA ASP A 361 10.78 16.64 -26.33
C ASP A 361 10.63 16.03 -24.92
N PHE A 362 9.94 16.73 -24.02
CA PHE A 362 9.66 16.28 -22.65
C PHE A 362 8.66 15.12 -22.58
N GLU A 363 7.68 15.02 -23.50
CA GLU A 363 6.72 13.90 -23.51
C GLU A 363 7.44 12.56 -23.64
N ARG A 364 8.54 12.56 -24.41
CA ARG A 364 9.42 11.42 -24.66
C ARG A 364 10.38 11.14 -23.49
N ILE A 365 10.69 12.14 -22.67
CA ILE A 365 11.37 11.94 -21.38
C ILE A 365 10.43 11.26 -20.38
N VAL A 366 9.13 11.62 -20.35
CA VAL A 366 8.14 10.96 -19.49
C VAL A 366 7.97 9.47 -19.86
N ASP A 367 7.90 9.15 -21.16
CA ASP A 367 7.90 7.76 -21.65
C ASP A 367 9.11 6.96 -21.14
N ASP A 368 10.32 7.53 -21.30
CA ASP A 368 11.57 6.91 -20.84
C ASP A 368 11.61 6.79 -19.31
N PHE A 369 11.13 7.79 -18.56
CA PHE A 369 11.06 7.79 -17.10
C PHE A 369 10.19 6.64 -16.57
N ILE A 370 9.01 6.45 -17.16
CA ILE A 370 8.12 5.32 -16.84
C ILE A 370 8.83 3.99 -17.13
N PHE A 371 9.48 3.89 -18.29
CA PHE A 371 10.20 2.68 -18.69
C PHE A 371 11.37 2.35 -17.74
N ILE A 372 12.19 3.32 -17.35
CA ILE A 372 13.33 3.06 -16.44
C ILE A 372 12.86 2.74 -15.02
N CYS A 373 11.72 3.27 -14.57
CA CYS A 373 11.17 2.92 -13.25
C CYS A 373 10.79 1.43 -13.13
N PHE A 374 10.46 0.74 -14.24
CA PHE A 374 10.21 -0.71 -14.23
C PHE A 374 11.42 -1.54 -13.75
N PHE A 375 12.65 -0.99 -13.79
CA PHE A 375 13.85 -1.65 -13.26
C PHE A 375 13.91 -1.70 -11.72
N ALA A 376 13.25 -0.77 -11.02
CA ALA A 376 13.04 -0.88 -9.57
C ALA A 376 11.99 -1.96 -9.20
N GLY A 377 11.35 -2.55 -10.22
CA GLY A 377 10.39 -3.64 -10.16
C GLY A 377 9.05 -3.24 -10.79
N ASN A 378 8.11 -4.19 -10.78
CA ASN A 378 6.70 -4.01 -11.15
C ASN A 378 5.95 -5.31 -10.80
N ASP A 379 4.67 -5.42 -11.15
CA ASP A 379 3.86 -6.62 -10.90
C ASP A 379 4.24 -7.85 -11.76
N PHE A 380 4.99 -7.65 -12.86
CA PHE A 380 5.27 -8.68 -13.86
C PHE A 380 6.71 -9.21 -13.80
N LEU A 381 7.65 -8.41 -13.33
CA LEU A 381 9.07 -8.73 -13.24
C LEU A 381 9.58 -8.59 -11.80
N PRO A 382 10.45 -9.51 -11.32
CA PRO A 382 11.14 -9.31 -10.06
C PRO A 382 12.00 -8.03 -10.13
N HIS A 383 12.09 -7.31 -9.01
CA HIS A 383 12.99 -6.16 -8.89
C HIS A 383 14.45 -6.63 -9.01
N MET A 384 15.32 -5.79 -9.57
CA MET A 384 16.75 -6.08 -9.55
C MET A 384 17.28 -5.96 -8.11
N PRO A 385 18.10 -6.91 -7.60
CA PRO A 385 18.56 -6.91 -6.20
C PRO A 385 19.30 -5.63 -5.78
N THR A 386 19.85 -4.90 -6.74
CA THR A 386 20.59 -3.65 -6.56
C THR A 386 19.71 -2.40 -6.57
N LEU A 387 18.45 -2.49 -7.00
CA LEU A 387 17.57 -1.33 -7.18
C LEU A 387 16.37 -1.36 -6.22
N GLU A 388 16.62 -1.01 -4.97
CA GLU A 388 15.59 -0.85 -3.94
C GLU A 388 15.20 0.63 -3.79
N ILE A 389 13.91 0.96 -3.95
CA ILE A 389 13.43 2.37 -3.95
C ILE A 389 13.86 3.13 -2.70
N HIS A 390 13.81 2.48 -1.53
CA HIS A 390 14.15 3.10 -0.25
C HIS A 390 15.66 3.34 -0.06
N GLU A 391 16.51 2.80 -0.93
CA GLU A 391 17.95 3.08 -0.98
C GLU A 391 18.30 4.18 -1.99
N GLY A 392 17.31 4.77 -2.68
CA GLY A 392 17.48 5.82 -3.69
C GLY A 392 17.56 5.30 -5.13
N ALA A 393 17.03 4.11 -5.42
CA ALA A 393 17.14 3.51 -6.75
C ALA A 393 16.53 4.36 -7.89
N ILE A 394 15.42 5.06 -7.65
CA ILE A 394 14.80 5.92 -8.68
C ILE A 394 15.69 7.13 -8.99
N ASP A 395 16.30 7.74 -7.97
CA ASP A 395 17.23 8.86 -8.17
C ASP A 395 18.51 8.42 -8.88
N LEU A 396 19.02 7.21 -8.60
CA LEU A 396 20.12 6.61 -9.36
C LEU A 396 19.74 6.36 -10.82
N LEU A 397 18.54 5.83 -11.09
CA LEU A 397 18.04 5.60 -12.45
C LEU A 397 17.93 6.91 -13.24
N ILE A 398 17.37 7.96 -12.63
CA ILE A 398 17.30 9.30 -13.23
C ILE A 398 18.71 9.85 -13.48
N HIS A 399 19.61 9.79 -12.49
CA HIS A 399 20.97 10.29 -12.63
C HIS A 399 21.74 9.62 -13.78
N VAL A 400 21.76 8.27 -13.82
CA VAL A 400 22.43 7.53 -14.90
C VAL A 400 21.78 7.83 -16.26
N TYR A 401 20.46 8.01 -16.30
CA TYR A 401 19.76 8.35 -17.54
C TYR A 401 20.20 9.72 -18.09
N LYS A 402 20.30 10.74 -17.23
CA LYS A 402 20.76 12.09 -17.59
C LYS A 402 22.19 12.09 -18.10
N GLU A 403 23.12 11.48 -17.35
CA GLU A 403 24.55 11.42 -17.70
C GLU A 403 24.78 10.65 -19.02
N GLU A 404 24.05 9.55 -19.25
CA GLU A 404 24.25 8.70 -20.42
C GLU A 404 23.41 9.10 -21.63
N PHE A 405 22.46 10.04 -21.54
CA PHE A 405 21.50 10.35 -22.62
C PHE A 405 22.19 10.58 -23.99
N LYS A 406 23.32 11.28 -23.98
CA LYS A 406 24.16 11.50 -25.17
C LYS A 406 24.77 10.20 -25.72
N ASN A 407 25.30 9.36 -24.85
CA ASN A 407 25.92 8.07 -25.19
C ASN A 407 24.87 7.04 -25.65
N LEU A 408 23.64 7.11 -25.14
CA LEU A 408 22.49 6.37 -25.64
C LEU A 408 22.07 6.85 -27.05
N GLY A 409 22.28 8.13 -27.36
CA GLY A 409 21.83 8.79 -28.58
C GLY A 409 20.39 9.28 -28.49
N GLY A 410 19.94 9.69 -27.30
CA GLY A 410 18.57 10.06 -26.97
C GLY A 410 17.66 8.89 -26.60
N TYR A 411 16.34 9.09 -26.68
CA TYR A 411 15.32 8.24 -26.04
C TYR A 411 15.48 6.72 -26.16
N ILE A 412 15.23 6.01 -25.06
CA ILE A 412 15.22 4.55 -24.96
C ILE A 412 14.00 3.96 -25.66
N VAL A 413 12.82 4.54 -25.47
CA VAL A 413 11.54 4.08 -26.05
C VAL A 413 10.97 5.03 -27.10
N ASP A 414 10.00 4.53 -27.86
CA ASP A 414 9.33 5.22 -28.96
C ASP A 414 7.86 4.79 -29.06
N MET A 415 6.99 5.34 -28.21
CA MET A 415 5.58 4.94 -28.12
C MET A 415 4.79 5.12 -29.42
N GLN A 416 5.25 5.99 -30.33
CA GLN A 416 4.72 6.12 -31.70
C GLN A 416 4.85 4.82 -32.53
N ARG A 417 5.71 3.88 -32.11
CA ARG A 417 5.93 2.56 -32.73
C ARG A 417 5.36 1.40 -31.92
N VAL A 418 4.52 1.64 -30.92
CA VAL A 418 4.02 0.57 -30.04
C VAL A 418 3.29 -0.56 -30.80
N ASP A 419 2.61 -0.22 -31.91
CA ASP A 419 1.95 -1.17 -32.80
C ASP A 419 2.88 -1.84 -33.84
N ASP A 420 4.17 -1.48 -33.88
CA ASP A 420 5.16 -2.14 -34.74
C ASP A 420 5.49 -3.54 -34.18
N LYS A 421 4.90 -4.55 -34.83
CA LYS A 421 5.05 -5.98 -34.52
C LYS A 421 6.51 -6.48 -34.49
N ASN A 422 7.46 -5.71 -35.04
CA ASN A 422 8.88 -6.04 -35.01
C ASN A 422 9.60 -5.57 -33.72
N GLY A 423 8.87 -5.06 -32.72
CA GLY A 423 9.44 -4.62 -31.43
C GLY A 423 10.20 -3.29 -31.50
N GLY A 424 9.95 -2.48 -32.54
CA GLY A 424 10.70 -1.25 -32.82
C GLY A 424 10.54 -0.12 -31.80
N TYR A 425 9.61 -0.23 -30.85
CA TYR A 425 9.35 0.78 -29.83
C TYR A 425 10.34 0.76 -28.65
N ILE A 426 11.10 -0.31 -28.42
CA ILE A 426 12.18 -0.36 -27.42
C ILE A 426 13.52 -0.48 -28.13
N LYS A 427 14.40 0.51 -27.97
CA LYS A 427 15.73 0.49 -28.57
C LYS A 427 16.67 -0.33 -27.71
N LEU A 428 16.63 -1.66 -27.84
CA LEU A 428 17.38 -2.62 -27.00
C LEU A 428 18.89 -2.30 -26.86
N LYS A 429 19.55 -1.74 -27.88
CA LYS A 429 20.96 -1.30 -27.79
C LYS A 429 21.18 -0.15 -26.79
N ARG A 430 20.17 0.68 -26.54
CA ARG A 430 20.19 1.75 -25.53
C ARG A 430 19.90 1.16 -24.14
N VAL A 431 18.94 0.23 -24.05
CA VAL A 431 18.68 -0.53 -22.82
C VAL A 431 19.94 -1.28 -22.35
N GLU A 432 20.65 -1.95 -23.25
CA GLU A 432 21.92 -2.65 -22.95
C GLU A 432 22.96 -1.68 -22.37
N LYS A 433 23.19 -0.52 -23.00
CA LYS A 433 24.10 0.51 -22.49
C LYS A 433 23.67 1.03 -21.11
N PHE A 434 22.39 1.38 -20.95
CA PHE A 434 21.85 1.92 -19.71
C PHE A 434 22.01 0.95 -18.54
N ILE A 435 21.68 -0.34 -18.74
CA ILE A 435 21.87 -1.39 -17.73
C ILE A 435 23.36 -1.58 -17.41
N LEU A 436 24.26 -1.52 -18.40
CA LEU A 436 25.70 -1.60 -18.16
C LEU A 436 26.23 -0.42 -17.33
N SER A 437 25.74 0.80 -17.56
CA SER A 437 26.10 1.98 -16.76
C SER A 437 25.58 1.87 -15.32
N ILE A 438 24.35 1.37 -15.09
CA ILE A 438 23.84 1.01 -13.75
C ILE A 438 24.74 -0.06 -13.10
N GLY A 439 25.19 -1.04 -13.87
CA GLY A 439 26.11 -2.11 -13.44
C GLY A 439 27.36 -1.60 -12.73
N THR A 440 27.85 -0.41 -13.09
CA THR A 440 29.04 0.20 -12.46
C THR A 440 28.82 0.65 -11.01
N TYR A 441 27.58 0.70 -10.53
CA TYR A 441 27.21 1.11 -9.17
C TYR A 441 26.91 -0.07 -8.23
N GLU A 442 26.69 -1.29 -8.75
CA GLU A 442 26.25 -2.45 -7.96
C GLU A 442 27.17 -2.75 -6.78
N ASP A 443 28.47 -2.76 -7.03
CA ASP A 443 29.52 -2.99 -6.04
C ASP A 443 29.48 -1.98 -4.88
N LYS A 444 29.15 -0.71 -5.18
CA LYS A 444 29.02 0.37 -4.19
C LYS A 444 27.73 0.22 -3.39
N ILE A 445 26.64 -0.18 -4.05
CA ILE A 445 25.33 -0.44 -3.42
C ILE A 445 25.46 -1.59 -2.41
N PHE A 446 26.03 -2.74 -2.83
CA PHE A 446 26.20 -3.88 -1.95
C PHE A 446 27.10 -3.60 -0.74
N LYS A 447 28.22 -2.87 -0.94
CA LYS A 447 29.10 -2.43 0.17
C LYS A 447 28.34 -1.54 1.16
N LYS A 448 27.64 -0.52 0.67
CA LYS A 448 26.83 0.39 1.51
C LYS A 448 25.72 -0.36 2.27
N ARG A 449 25.03 -1.31 1.62
CA ARG A 449 23.98 -2.13 2.24
C ARG A 449 24.55 -3.02 3.35
N SER A 450 25.69 -3.66 3.10
CA SER A 450 26.41 -4.48 4.10
C SER A 450 26.83 -3.64 5.32
N GLU A 451 27.44 -2.46 5.11
CA GLU A 451 27.82 -1.56 6.21
C GLU A 451 26.61 -1.10 7.05
N LEU A 452 25.47 -0.81 6.41
CA LEU A 452 24.25 -0.40 7.12
C LEU A 452 23.65 -1.56 7.93
N GLN A 453 23.67 -2.78 7.39
CA GLN A 453 23.25 -3.99 8.10
C GLN A 453 24.15 -4.28 9.31
N GLU A 454 25.48 -4.18 9.16
CA GLU A 454 26.42 -4.36 10.26
C GLU A 454 26.21 -3.31 11.37
N ARG A 455 26.02 -2.04 11.00
CA ARG A 455 25.70 -0.97 11.97
C ARG A 455 24.38 -1.21 12.69
N LYS A 456 23.34 -1.70 12.01
CA LYS A 456 22.06 -2.05 12.64
C LYS A 456 22.22 -3.24 13.61
N LEU A 457 22.95 -4.27 13.20
CA LEU A 457 23.22 -5.45 14.05
C LEU A 457 24.00 -5.06 15.31
N ARG A 458 25.03 -4.19 15.19
CA ARG A 458 25.79 -3.68 16.34
C ARG A 458 24.93 -2.90 17.34
N ARG A 459 23.91 -2.16 16.88
CA ARG A 459 22.96 -1.46 17.77
C ARG A 459 22.07 -2.43 18.54
N ILE A 460 21.43 -3.36 17.83
CA ILE A 460 20.57 -4.40 18.44
C ILE A 460 21.35 -5.22 19.48
N LEU A 461 22.63 -5.54 19.21
CA LEU A 461 23.49 -6.24 20.16
C LEU A 461 23.88 -5.40 21.39
N SER A 462 23.97 -4.07 21.26
CA SER A 462 24.15 -3.16 22.40
C SER A 462 22.87 -3.10 23.22
N GLU A 463 21.73 -2.83 22.57
CA GLU A 463 20.42 -2.74 23.21
C GLU A 463 20.05 -4.03 23.98
N HIS A 464 20.43 -5.20 23.46
CA HIS A 464 20.29 -6.49 24.15
C HIS A 464 21.33 -6.77 25.26
N ALA A 465 22.45 -6.06 25.29
CA ALA A 465 23.40 -6.13 26.41
C ALA A 465 22.93 -5.19 27.53
N ASP A 466 22.64 -3.93 27.18
CA ASP A 466 22.14 -2.90 28.09
C ASP A 466 20.87 -3.38 28.82
N ALA A 467 19.91 -3.98 28.10
CA ALA A 467 18.68 -4.55 28.70
C ALA A 467 18.91 -5.77 29.60
N LYS A 468 20.03 -6.49 29.47
CA LYS A 468 20.39 -7.60 30.37
C LYS A 468 21.07 -7.12 31.64
N ASP A 469 21.91 -6.10 31.51
CA ASP A 469 22.55 -5.48 32.67
C ASP A 469 21.47 -4.82 33.56
N ASP A 470 20.44 -4.20 32.96
CA ASP A 470 19.24 -3.71 33.68
C ASP A 470 18.43 -4.84 34.37
N GLU A 471 18.28 -6.02 33.75
CA GLU A 471 17.60 -7.18 34.37
C GLU A 471 18.43 -7.79 35.53
N GLU A 472 19.76 -7.85 35.40
CA GLU A 472 20.66 -8.35 36.46
C GLU A 472 20.78 -7.35 37.64
N GLU A 473 20.84 -6.04 37.40
CA GLU A 473 20.80 -5.03 38.48
C GLU A 473 19.43 -5.01 39.20
N GLY A 474 18.32 -5.22 38.48
CA GLY A 474 16.99 -5.36 39.08
C GLY A 474 16.90 -6.53 40.07
N LEU A 475 17.36 -7.72 39.66
CA LEU A 475 17.40 -8.93 40.48
C LEU A 475 18.44 -8.88 41.62
N GLY A 476 19.49 -8.07 41.49
CA GLY A 476 20.50 -7.86 42.53
C GLY A 476 19.96 -7.18 43.80
N SER A 477 18.82 -6.48 43.72
CA SER A 477 18.29 -5.67 44.82
C SER A 477 17.45 -6.43 45.87
N GLU A 478 16.96 -7.64 45.59
CA GLU A 478 16.09 -8.41 46.50
C GLU A 478 16.80 -9.56 47.27
N LEU A 479 18.11 -9.76 47.08
CA LEU A 479 18.82 -10.96 47.56
C LEU A 479 19.98 -10.73 48.56
N GLU A 480 20.04 -9.57 49.22
CA GLU A 480 20.96 -9.31 50.35
C GLU A 480 20.34 -9.46 51.74
N HIS A 481 19.48 -10.46 52.01
CA HIS A 481 19.19 -10.89 53.40
C HIS A 481 18.70 -12.35 53.56
N SER A 482 19.61 -13.34 53.51
CA SER A 482 19.68 -14.36 54.58
C SER A 482 20.87 -15.34 54.51
N THR A 483 21.37 -15.70 55.69
CA THR A 483 22.13 -16.92 56.03
C THR A 483 23.49 -17.22 55.37
N ARG A 484 24.54 -16.92 56.14
CA ARG A 484 25.74 -17.78 56.25
C ARG A 484 25.34 -19.22 56.63
N ASN A 485 25.82 -20.20 55.89
CA ASN A 485 26.50 -21.40 56.43
C ASN A 485 27.22 -22.12 55.27
N GLY A 486 28.46 -22.59 55.52
CA GLY A 486 29.29 -23.15 54.47
C GLY A 486 29.35 -24.69 54.46
N ILE A 487 29.82 -25.24 53.34
CA ILE A 487 30.76 -26.38 53.20
C ILE A 487 31.20 -26.40 51.73
N SER A 488 32.40 -26.91 51.45
CA SER A 488 33.09 -26.79 50.16
C SER A 488 32.84 -27.95 49.18
N ALA A 489 33.21 -27.65 47.92
CA ALA A 489 33.89 -28.52 46.94
C ALA A 489 33.07 -29.06 45.73
N LEU A 490 33.39 -28.58 44.52
CA LEU A 490 34.14 -29.32 43.48
C LEU A 490 34.15 -28.57 42.12
N HIS A 491 35.29 -28.58 41.43
CA HIS A 491 35.46 -28.13 40.05
C HIS A 491 34.88 -29.12 39.02
N ILE A 492 34.32 -28.59 37.93
CA ILE A 492 34.64 -28.97 36.52
C ILE A 492 34.55 -27.65 35.71
N GLY A 493 35.67 -27.10 35.21
CA GLY A 493 36.08 -27.15 33.79
C GLY A 493 35.29 -26.16 32.92
N GLU A 494 35.82 -24.99 32.53
CA GLU A 494 36.66 -24.76 31.33
C GLU A 494 36.04 -25.34 30.03
N SER A 495 35.95 -24.65 28.88
CA SER A 495 36.67 -23.47 28.35
C SER A 495 35.94 -22.90 27.11
N LEU A 496 35.97 -21.57 26.88
CA LEU A 496 36.63 -20.95 25.71
C LEU A 496 36.40 -19.42 25.65
N PHE A 497 37.43 -18.67 25.98
CA PHE A 497 37.68 -17.29 25.54
C PHE A 497 39.20 -17.15 25.29
N SER A 498 39.63 -15.99 24.76
CA SER A 498 41.03 -15.54 24.60
C SER A 498 41.76 -16.01 23.30
N VAL A 499 42.51 -15.18 22.55
CA VAL A 499 42.65 -13.69 22.56
C VAL A 499 43.37 -13.17 21.28
N ASN A 500 43.10 -11.90 20.95
CA ASN A 500 43.84 -10.87 20.17
C ASN A 500 44.89 -11.19 19.07
N SER A 501 44.69 -10.51 17.93
CA SER A 501 45.61 -9.54 17.27
C SER A 501 47.07 -9.42 17.77
N ALA A 502 48.06 -9.55 16.87
CA ALA A 502 48.79 -8.40 16.26
C ALA A 502 50.16 -8.73 15.58
N THR A 503 50.55 -7.89 14.61
CA THR A 503 51.93 -7.63 14.07
C THR A 503 52.65 -8.62 13.14
N MET A 504 53.66 -8.09 12.42
CA MET A 504 54.25 -8.63 11.18
C MET A 504 55.72 -9.07 11.29
N SER A 505 56.18 -10.01 10.44
CA SER A 505 57.13 -9.75 9.33
C SER A 505 57.94 -10.97 8.85
N VAL A 506 58.12 -11.06 7.52
CA VAL A 506 59.22 -11.66 6.72
C VAL A 506 59.98 -12.90 7.26
N GLY A 507 59.89 -14.04 6.55
CA GLY A 507 60.79 -15.19 6.75
C GLY A 507 60.55 -16.38 5.82
N ASN A 508 61.37 -16.53 4.77
CA ASN A 508 61.31 -17.49 3.67
C ASN A 508 61.13 -19.01 3.98
N CYS A 509 60.61 -19.72 2.96
CA CYS A 509 60.87 -21.13 2.57
C CYS A 509 59.86 -22.29 2.86
N THR A 510 59.24 -22.72 1.74
CA THR A 510 59.07 -24.11 1.24
C THR A 510 57.86 -25.01 1.60
N SER A 511 57.35 -25.63 0.52
CA SER A 511 56.51 -26.86 0.41
C SER A 511 55.02 -26.84 0.81
N SER A 512 54.20 -26.52 -0.21
CA SER A 512 53.04 -27.31 -0.68
C SER A 512 51.85 -27.63 0.26
N GLY A 513 50.77 -26.85 0.10
CA GLY A 513 49.41 -27.19 0.55
C GLY A 513 48.37 -26.23 -0.04
N ARG A 514 47.85 -26.52 -1.24
CA ARG A 514 47.08 -25.55 -2.05
C ARG A 514 45.56 -25.75 -1.93
N ARG A 515 44.86 -24.82 -1.26
CA ARG A 515 43.43 -24.51 -1.51
C ARG A 515 43.22 -23.00 -1.43
N GLN A 516 42.87 -22.39 -2.56
CA GLN A 516 42.48 -20.98 -2.68
C GLN A 516 40.98 -20.92 -2.95
N THR A 517 40.25 -20.06 -2.25
CA THR A 517 38.93 -19.58 -2.68
C THR A 517 39.14 -18.28 -3.45
N SER A 518 38.67 -18.25 -4.70
CA SER A 518 39.03 -17.23 -5.69
C SER A 518 38.08 -16.03 -5.69
N ILE A 519 38.67 -14.85 -5.88
CA ILE A 519 37.99 -13.70 -6.49
C ILE A 519 37.47 -14.16 -7.87
N ALA A 520 36.25 -13.77 -8.26
CA ALA A 520 35.68 -14.14 -9.55
C ALA A 520 36.55 -13.61 -10.70
N ASP A 521 36.83 -14.47 -11.68
CA ASP A 521 37.76 -14.20 -12.77
C ASP A 521 37.02 -13.50 -13.93
N ASP A 522 37.63 -12.52 -14.60
CA ASP A 522 36.98 -11.74 -15.69
C ASP A 522 36.46 -12.66 -16.83
N SER A 523 37.11 -13.81 -16.99
CA SER A 523 36.71 -14.90 -17.90
C SER A 523 35.32 -15.46 -17.58
N GLU A 524 34.95 -15.54 -16.30
CA GLU A 524 33.66 -16.07 -15.83
C GLU A 524 32.52 -15.08 -16.09
N ILE A 525 32.77 -13.77 -15.86
CA ILE A 525 31.85 -12.70 -16.22
C ILE A 525 31.58 -12.71 -17.74
N LEU A 526 32.65 -12.77 -18.55
CA LEU A 526 32.55 -12.80 -20.01
C LEU A 526 31.80 -14.04 -20.54
N LYS A 527 31.94 -15.18 -19.86
CA LYS A 527 31.21 -16.42 -20.17
C LYS A 527 29.73 -16.28 -19.84
N ASN A 528 29.39 -15.77 -18.66
CA ASN A 528 28.01 -15.56 -18.23
C ASN A 528 27.29 -14.55 -19.15
N THR A 529 27.96 -13.48 -19.60
CA THR A 529 27.41 -12.54 -20.59
C THR A 529 27.14 -13.19 -21.95
N LYS A 530 27.98 -14.13 -22.40
CA LYS A 530 27.73 -14.88 -23.64
C LYS A 530 26.55 -15.84 -23.51
N GLU A 531 26.48 -16.58 -22.40
CA GLU A 531 25.39 -17.53 -22.14
C GLU A 531 24.03 -16.81 -22.02
N LEU A 532 24.01 -15.62 -21.40
CA LEU A 532 22.83 -14.75 -21.36
C LEU A 532 22.41 -14.28 -22.76
N LYS A 533 23.37 -13.92 -23.64
CA LYS A 533 23.10 -13.50 -25.02
C LYS A 533 22.61 -14.64 -25.94
N GLU A 534 22.98 -15.88 -25.68
CA GLU A 534 22.37 -17.04 -26.36
C GLU A 534 20.97 -17.32 -25.85
N LYS A 535 20.77 -17.38 -24.52
CA LYS A 535 19.44 -17.56 -23.92
C LYS A 535 18.44 -16.48 -24.34
N LEU A 536 18.87 -15.23 -24.51
CA LEU A 536 18.01 -14.16 -25.03
C LEU A 536 17.61 -14.40 -26.50
N LYS A 537 18.51 -14.92 -27.35
CA LYS A 537 18.22 -15.21 -28.76
C LYS A 537 17.22 -16.35 -28.92
N ASP A 538 17.32 -17.38 -28.08
CA ASP A 538 16.41 -18.53 -28.12
C ASP A 538 14.98 -18.18 -27.67
N HIS A 539 14.78 -17.07 -26.96
CA HIS A 539 13.47 -16.56 -26.53
C HIS A 539 12.93 -15.41 -27.43
N ILE A 540 13.63 -15.08 -28.52
CA ILE A 540 13.26 -14.04 -29.50
C ILE A 540 12.89 -14.66 -30.87
N ARG A 541 12.68 -15.98 -30.91
CA ARG A 541 12.06 -16.73 -32.03
C ARG A 541 10.69 -17.26 -31.62
#